data_AF-D8QFA4-F1
#
_entry.id   AF-D8QFA4-F1
#
_cell.length_a   1.000
_cell.length_b   1.000
_cell.length_c   1.000
_cell.angle_alpha   90.00
_cell.angle_beta   90.00
_cell.angle_gamma   90.00
#
_symmetry.space_group_name_H-M   'P 1'
#
loop_
_entity.id
_entity.type
_entity.pdbx_description
1 polymer ?
#
loop_
_entity_poly.entity_id
_entity_poly.type
_entity_poly.pdbx_seq_one_letter_code
_entity_poly.pdbx_strand_id
1 'polypeptide(L)'
;MSTPISISGLYKDTLKFVDEMARNARLDRRLPEGTDFTAEEMKALQEQLYALTIFPTDKRDWFYLAFSARHLPALVDAIRTTSRETQRKAFSSYIQLLSLLPDPERNPYLRKFLLSERASGLPNIVAQAFNDGVEWLRPSGPGPLAALLRHLLQWCDTEMGDDRRASIDKARRDRLARKLGLIMANERFKNFEMVHRVEVEMLHKLLNAIDAMEPPAGEGDGGAPAAGTEGEAPPKPGYLLRSTREYLEGKIPGQYECNVCMEEDAELRCAKCKAVKYCSKECQMQDWKGGHRMQCYEALF
;
A
#
# COMPACT_ATOMS: atom_id res chain seq x y z
N MET A 1 -28.32 -20.69 20.51
CA MET A 1 -26.91 -21.07 20.73
C MET A 1 -26.24 -21.13 19.38
N SER A 2 -25.40 -20.15 19.02
CA SER A 2 -24.73 -20.13 17.72
C SER A 2 -23.57 -21.12 17.73
N THR A 3 -23.56 -22.05 16.79
CA THR A 3 -22.49 -23.04 16.62
C THR A 3 -21.15 -22.32 16.40
N PRO A 4 -20.07 -22.69 17.10
CA PRO A 4 -18.77 -22.05 16.90
C PRO A 4 -18.32 -22.24 15.44
N ILE A 5 -18.07 -21.13 14.74
CA ILE A 5 -17.59 -21.14 13.35
C ILE A 5 -16.20 -21.78 13.35
N SER A 6 -16.04 -22.87 12.59
CA SER A 6 -14.73 -23.50 12.42
C SER A 6 -13.79 -22.56 11.67
N ILE A 7 -12.58 -22.37 12.20
CA ILE A 7 -11.53 -21.52 11.63
C ILE A 7 -11.17 -21.96 10.20
N SER A 8 -11.21 -23.26 9.92
CA SER A 8 -10.98 -23.81 8.57
C SER A 8 -12.08 -23.42 7.58
N GLY A 9 -13.34 -23.36 8.05
CA GLY A 9 -14.46 -22.87 7.25
C GLY A 9 -14.26 -21.40 6.87
N LEU A 10 -13.94 -20.58 7.87
CA LEU A 10 -13.71 -19.14 7.67
C LEU A 10 -12.56 -18.87 6.67
N TYR A 11 -11.45 -19.60 6.75
CA TYR A 11 -10.35 -19.45 5.78
C TYR A 11 -10.80 -19.75 4.34
N LYS A 12 -11.56 -20.84 4.13
CA LYS A 12 -12.08 -21.19 2.79
C LYS A 12 -13.06 -20.15 2.28
N ASP A 13 -13.92 -19.63 3.16
CA ASP A 13 -14.90 -18.60 2.81
C ASP A 13 -14.23 -17.28 2.49
N THR A 14 -13.16 -16.90 3.22
CA THR A 14 -12.30 -15.76 2.87
C THR A 14 -11.72 -15.91 1.47
N LEU A 15 -11.19 -17.09 1.11
CA LEU A 15 -10.62 -17.32 -0.22
C LEU A 15 -11.67 -17.22 -1.33
N LYS A 16 -12.86 -17.79 -1.14
CA LYS A 16 -13.96 -17.68 -2.09
C LYS A 16 -14.40 -16.24 -2.27
N PHE A 17 -14.54 -15.50 -1.16
CA PHE A 17 -14.95 -14.11 -1.17
C PHE A 17 -13.97 -13.23 -1.95
N VAL A 18 -12.66 -13.39 -1.75
CA VAL A 18 -11.67 -12.57 -2.49
C VAL A 18 -11.59 -12.93 -3.97
N ASP A 19 -11.84 -14.19 -4.34
CA ASP A 19 -11.92 -14.61 -5.75
C ASP A 19 -13.16 -14.03 -6.43
N GLU A 20 -14.29 -13.99 -5.71
CA GLU A 20 -15.51 -13.35 -6.19
C GLU A 20 -15.34 -11.83 -6.33
N MET A 21 -14.71 -11.19 -5.35
CA MET A 21 -14.37 -9.76 -5.42
C MET A 21 -13.48 -9.44 -6.61
N ALA A 22 -12.43 -10.24 -6.85
CA ALA A 22 -11.56 -10.07 -8.00
C ALA A 22 -12.31 -10.23 -9.33
N ARG A 23 -13.25 -11.18 -9.42
CA ARG A 23 -14.12 -11.38 -10.59
C ARG A 23 -15.07 -10.20 -10.81
N ASN A 24 -15.71 -9.70 -9.75
CA ASN A 24 -16.63 -8.56 -9.83
C ASN A 24 -15.87 -7.27 -10.19
N ALA A 25 -14.61 -7.16 -9.77
CA ALA A 25 -13.69 -6.12 -10.22
C ALA A 25 -13.11 -6.39 -11.62
N ARG A 26 -13.52 -7.44 -12.34
CA ARG A 26 -13.00 -7.75 -13.69
C ARG A 26 -11.47 -7.89 -13.73
N LEU A 27 -10.88 -8.47 -12.68
CA LEU A 27 -9.43 -8.69 -12.59
C LEU A 27 -8.93 -9.85 -13.45
N ASP A 28 -9.78 -10.85 -13.66
CA ASP A 28 -9.54 -12.03 -14.50
C ASP A 28 -10.02 -11.81 -15.95
N ARG A 29 -11.08 -11.03 -16.14
CA ARG A 29 -11.69 -10.76 -17.45
C ARG A 29 -11.82 -9.26 -17.68
N ARG A 30 -10.77 -8.67 -18.25
CA ARG A 30 -10.71 -7.22 -18.52
C ARG A 30 -11.86 -6.74 -19.36
N LEU A 31 -12.31 -5.52 -19.07
CA LEU A 31 -13.26 -4.81 -19.91
C LEU A 31 -12.63 -4.53 -21.28
N PRO A 32 -13.39 -4.66 -22.38
CA PRO A 32 -12.96 -4.18 -23.68
C PRO A 32 -12.62 -2.69 -23.65
N GLU A 33 -11.73 -2.26 -24.54
CA GLU A 33 -11.43 -0.85 -24.72
C GLU A 33 -12.72 -0.05 -25.00
N GLY A 34 -12.86 1.11 -24.37
CA GLY A 34 -14.06 1.95 -24.51
C GLY A 34 -15.27 1.51 -23.68
N THR A 35 -15.20 0.39 -22.95
CA THR A 35 -16.30 -0.09 -22.09
C THR A 35 -15.97 0.09 -20.62
N ASP A 36 -16.87 0.71 -19.86
CA ASP A 36 -16.75 0.91 -18.41
C ASP A 36 -17.66 -0.07 -17.64
N PHE A 37 -17.57 -0.08 -16.30
CA PHE A 37 -18.51 -0.84 -15.46
C PHE A 37 -19.96 -0.42 -15.68
N THR A 38 -20.85 -1.41 -15.79
CA THR A 38 -22.29 -1.18 -15.70
C THR A 38 -22.68 -0.76 -14.29
N ALA A 39 -23.90 -0.24 -14.13
CA ALA A 39 -24.41 0.13 -12.81
C ALA A 39 -24.52 -1.08 -11.88
N GLU A 40 -24.86 -2.25 -12.43
CA GLU A 40 -25.03 -3.51 -11.71
C GLU A 40 -23.67 -4.07 -11.26
N GLU A 41 -22.66 -4.05 -12.13
CA GLU A 41 -21.30 -4.46 -11.78
C GLU A 41 -20.73 -3.58 -10.67
N MET A 42 -20.91 -2.26 -10.83
CA MET A 42 -20.48 -1.29 -9.83
C MET A 42 -21.16 -1.54 -8.49
N LYS A 43 -22.48 -1.74 -8.50
CA LYS A 43 -23.25 -2.03 -7.30
C LYS A 43 -22.76 -3.32 -6.62
N ALA A 44 -22.56 -4.40 -7.37
CA ALA A 44 -22.10 -5.67 -6.83
C ALA A 44 -20.72 -5.55 -6.14
N LEU A 45 -19.77 -4.86 -6.77
CA LEU A 45 -18.46 -4.62 -6.17
C LEU A 45 -18.56 -3.74 -4.91
N GLN A 46 -19.34 -2.65 -4.96
CA GLN A 46 -19.50 -1.78 -3.80
C GLN A 46 -20.18 -2.50 -2.63
N GLU A 47 -21.22 -3.30 -2.87
CA GLU A 47 -21.88 -4.09 -1.83
C GLU A 47 -20.91 -5.05 -1.13
N GLN A 48 -19.99 -5.69 -1.86
CA GLN A 48 -18.95 -6.52 -1.26
C GLN A 48 -17.96 -5.72 -0.42
N LEU A 49 -17.54 -4.54 -0.89
CA LEU A 49 -16.65 -3.66 -0.12
C LEU A 49 -17.33 -3.13 1.16
N TYR A 50 -18.61 -2.78 1.08
CA TYR A 50 -19.39 -2.40 2.26
C TYR A 50 -19.58 -3.56 3.23
N ALA A 51 -19.80 -4.78 2.74
CA ALA A 51 -19.91 -5.95 3.61
C ALA A 51 -18.64 -6.14 4.45
N LEU A 52 -17.45 -5.84 3.90
CA LEU A 52 -16.20 -5.88 4.65
C LEU A 52 -16.12 -4.85 5.78
N THR A 53 -16.84 -3.73 5.70
CA THR A 53 -16.83 -2.70 6.76
C THR A 53 -17.54 -3.12 8.04
N ILE A 54 -18.40 -4.14 7.96
CA ILE A 54 -19.13 -4.69 9.09
C ILE A 54 -18.18 -5.49 10.01
N PHE A 55 -17.08 -6.02 9.46
CA PHE A 55 -16.14 -6.82 10.22
C PHE A 55 -15.21 -5.95 11.09
N PRO A 56 -14.83 -6.43 12.28
CA PRO A 56 -13.72 -5.87 13.04
C PRO A 56 -12.45 -5.77 12.20
N THR A 57 -11.63 -4.74 12.43
CA THR A 57 -10.45 -4.44 11.60
C THR A 57 -9.48 -5.62 11.48
N ASP A 58 -9.21 -6.35 12.56
CA ASP A 58 -8.33 -7.52 12.56
C ASP A 58 -8.84 -8.66 11.66
N LYS A 59 -10.17 -8.83 11.59
CA LYS A 59 -10.83 -9.84 10.74
C LYS A 59 -10.93 -9.38 9.30
N ARG A 60 -11.22 -8.09 9.08
CA ARG A 60 -11.26 -7.47 7.76
C ARG A 60 -9.92 -7.60 7.04
N ASP A 61 -8.82 -7.44 7.77
CA ASP A 61 -7.48 -7.60 7.22
C ASP A 61 -7.22 -8.99 6.66
N TRP A 62 -7.84 -10.05 7.18
CA TRP A 62 -7.68 -11.39 6.61
C TRP A 62 -8.13 -11.45 5.15
N PHE A 63 -9.22 -10.77 4.82
CA PHE A 63 -9.70 -10.67 3.44
C PHE A 63 -8.74 -9.87 2.57
N TYR A 64 -8.27 -8.71 3.04
CA TYR A 64 -7.33 -7.92 2.25
C TYR A 64 -5.95 -8.54 2.11
N LEU A 65 -5.48 -9.30 3.10
CA LEU A 65 -4.25 -10.09 3.02
C LEU A 65 -4.38 -11.21 2.00
N ALA A 66 -5.50 -11.95 2.02
CA ALA A 66 -5.81 -12.95 1.02
C ALA A 66 -5.88 -12.36 -0.40
N PHE A 67 -6.56 -11.21 -0.53
CA PHE A 67 -6.65 -10.47 -1.79
C PHE A 67 -5.27 -10.02 -2.26
N SER A 68 -4.44 -9.45 -1.36
CA SER A 68 -3.11 -8.97 -1.69
C SER A 68 -2.19 -10.10 -2.16
N ALA A 69 -2.22 -11.25 -1.49
CA ALA A 69 -1.40 -12.40 -1.85
C ALA A 69 -1.73 -12.99 -3.23
N ARG A 70 -3.01 -12.92 -3.65
CA ARG A 70 -3.51 -13.60 -4.86
C ARG A 70 -3.74 -12.68 -6.06
N HIS A 71 -4.25 -11.48 -5.82
CA HIS A 71 -4.84 -10.63 -6.85
C HIS A 71 -4.16 -9.25 -6.98
N LEU A 72 -3.20 -8.90 -6.12
CA LEU A 72 -2.51 -7.61 -6.20
C LEU A 72 -1.82 -7.36 -7.54
N PRO A 73 -1.09 -8.32 -8.15
CA PRO A 73 -0.48 -8.07 -9.45
C PRO A 73 -1.53 -7.81 -10.53
N ALA A 74 -2.61 -8.60 -10.55
CA ALA A 74 -3.72 -8.38 -11.47
C ALA A 74 -4.39 -7.01 -11.22
N LEU A 75 -4.58 -6.58 -9.97
CA LEU A 75 -5.12 -5.26 -9.68
C LEU A 75 -4.24 -4.15 -10.26
N VAL A 76 -2.93 -4.23 -10.06
CA VAL A 76 -2.00 -3.21 -10.57
C VAL A 76 -1.90 -3.22 -12.10
N ASP A 77 -1.93 -4.40 -12.72
CA ASP A 77 -1.99 -4.52 -14.19
C ASP A 77 -3.30 -3.93 -14.74
N ALA A 78 -4.40 -4.02 -13.99
CA ALA A 78 -5.66 -3.34 -14.31
C ALA A 78 -5.48 -1.82 -14.31
N ILE A 79 -4.90 -1.28 -13.24
CA ILE A 79 -4.68 0.17 -13.05
C ILE A 79 -3.84 0.73 -14.20
N ARG A 80 -2.84 -0.03 -14.68
CA ARG A 80 -1.96 0.40 -15.77
C ARG A 80 -2.66 0.43 -17.13
N THR A 81 -3.52 -0.56 -17.40
CA THR A 81 -4.09 -0.78 -18.73
C THR A 81 -5.46 -0.14 -18.92
N THR A 82 -6.16 0.20 -17.83
CA THR A 82 -7.50 0.78 -17.88
C THR A 82 -7.45 2.26 -18.26
N SER A 83 -8.25 2.65 -19.26
CA SER A 83 -8.33 4.04 -19.71
C SER A 83 -9.02 4.93 -18.67
N ARG A 84 -8.36 6.03 -18.30
CA ARG A 84 -8.91 7.04 -17.39
C ARG A 84 -10.01 7.89 -18.03
N GLU A 85 -10.13 7.86 -19.36
CA GLU A 85 -11.12 8.66 -20.08
C GLU A 85 -12.39 7.86 -20.33
N THR A 86 -12.24 6.62 -20.81
CA THR A 86 -13.37 5.79 -21.24
C THR A 86 -13.80 4.76 -20.20
N GLN A 87 -12.99 4.49 -19.17
CA GLN A 87 -13.25 3.47 -18.15
C GLN A 87 -13.11 4.03 -16.72
N ARG A 88 -13.73 5.18 -16.49
CA ARG A 88 -13.59 5.98 -15.26
C ARG A 88 -14.04 5.23 -13.99
N LYS A 89 -15.15 4.50 -14.05
CA LYS A 89 -15.68 3.76 -12.89
C LYS A 89 -14.80 2.56 -12.56
N ALA A 90 -14.38 1.80 -13.56
CA ALA A 90 -13.45 0.70 -13.39
C ALA A 90 -12.13 1.19 -12.79
N PHE A 91 -11.53 2.23 -13.37
CA PHE A 91 -10.29 2.82 -12.88
C PHE A 91 -10.43 3.31 -11.43
N SER A 92 -11.50 4.04 -11.11
CA SER A 92 -11.75 4.55 -9.75
C SER A 92 -11.94 3.39 -8.75
N SER A 93 -12.61 2.31 -9.16
CA SER A 93 -12.78 1.11 -8.34
C SER A 93 -11.46 0.38 -8.07
N TYR A 94 -10.53 0.38 -9.03
CA TYR A 94 -9.21 -0.20 -8.84
C TYR A 94 -8.34 0.60 -7.87
N ILE A 95 -8.37 1.92 -7.99
CA ILE A 95 -7.72 2.81 -7.03
C ILE A 95 -8.36 2.64 -5.64
N GLN A 96 -9.68 2.52 -5.56
CA GLN A 96 -10.41 2.26 -4.32
C GLN A 96 -9.93 0.95 -3.67
N LEU A 97 -9.94 -0.17 -4.40
CA LEU A 97 -9.47 -1.47 -3.91
C LEU A 97 -8.04 -1.40 -3.38
N LEU A 98 -7.14 -0.77 -4.12
CA LEU A 98 -5.74 -0.61 -3.71
C LEU A 98 -5.62 0.24 -2.44
N SER A 99 -6.43 1.29 -2.31
CA SER A 99 -6.43 2.19 -1.14
C SER A 99 -7.00 1.58 0.14
N LEU A 100 -7.74 0.47 0.02
CA LEU A 100 -8.34 -0.24 1.17
C LEU A 100 -7.43 -1.34 1.71
N LEU A 101 -6.31 -1.64 1.05
CA LEU A 101 -5.37 -2.63 1.54
C LEU A 101 -4.71 -2.14 2.85
N PRO A 102 -4.48 -3.02 3.84
CA PRO A 102 -3.82 -2.64 5.09
C PRO A 102 -2.41 -2.11 4.84
N ASP A 103 -1.94 -1.31 5.80
CA ASP A 103 -0.58 -0.76 5.82
C ASP A 103 0.46 -1.85 5.50
N PRO A 104 1.46 -1.58 4.64
CA PRO A 104 2.54 -2.52 4.36
C PRO A 104 3.25 -3.08 5.60
N GLU A 105 3.26 -2.42 6.77
CA GLU A 105 3.74 -3.01 8.03
C GLU A 105 2.96 -4.28 8.39
N ARG A 106 1.64 -4.27 8.22
CA ARG A 106 0.71 -5.37 8.52
C ARG A 106 0.42 -6.25 7.31
N ASN A 107 0.74 -5.79 6.11
CA ASN A 107 0.50 -6.48 4.85
C ASN A 107 1.82 -6.85 4.14
N PRO A 108 2.41 -8.01 4.46
CA PRO A 108 3.68 -8.42 3.87
C PRO A 108 3.61 -8.62 2.35
N TYR A 109 2.43 -8.93 1.81
CA TYR A 109 2.24 -9.13 0.37
C TYR A 109 2.29 -7.79 -0.37
N LEU A 110 1.58 -6.77 0.15
CA LEU A 110 1.68 -5.42 -0.39
C LEU A 110 3.10 -4.88 -0.26
N ARG A 111 3.72 -5.04 0.92
CA ARG A 111 5.11 -4.61 1.14
C ARG A 111 6.08 -5.23 0.13
N LYS A 112 6.07 -6.55 -0.02
CA LYS A 112 6.89 -7.27 -1.01
C LYS A 112 6.64 -6.77 -2.43
N PHE A 113 5.36 -6.50 -2.78
CA PHE A 113 5.01 -5.98 -4.09
C PHE A 113 5.59 -4.57 -4.33
N LEU A 114 5.43 -3.66 -3.36
CA LEU A 114 5.89 -2.27 -3.46
C LEU A 114 7.42 -2.17 -3.57
N LEU A 115 8.16 -3.13 -2.99
CA LEU A 115 9.61 -3.26 -3.10
C LEU A 115 10.09 -3.95 -4.38
N SER A 116 9.18 -4.41 -5.24
CA SER A 116 9.53 -5.11 -6.48
C SER A 116 9.45 -4.19 -7.70
N GLU A 117 10.15 -4.55 -8.78
CA GLU A 117 10.06 -3.89 -10.10
C GLU A 117 8.62 -3.82 -10.63
N ARG A 118 7.75 -4.74 -10.19
CA ARG A 118 6.33 -4.73 -10.57
C ARG A 118 5.56 -3.54 -10.03
N ALA A 119 6.10 -2.76 -9.10
CA ALA A 119 5.53 -1.50 -8.64
C ALA A 119 5.95 -0.29 -9.50
N SER A 120 6.89 -0.44 -10.44
CA SER A 120 7.39 0.67 -11.25
C SER A 120 6.29 1.45 -11.96
N GLY A 121 6.32 2.78 -11.86
CA GLY A 121 5.31 3.69 -12.41
C GLY A 121 3.97 3.74 -11.66
N LEU A 122 3.64 2.77 -10.79
CA LEU A 122 2.40 2.78 -10.00
C LEU A 122 2.28 4.05 -9.13
N PRO A 123 3.31 4.52 -8.40
CA PRO A 123 3.22 5.74 -7.59
C PRO A 123 2.76 6.95 -8.41
N ASN A 124 3.34 7.15 -9.60
CA ASN A 124 2.99 8.23 -10.51
C ASN A 124 1.54 8.12 -11.03
N ILE A 125 1.06 6.91 -11.35
CA ILE A 125 -0.33 6.68 -11.80
C ILE A 125 -1.33 7.05 -10.69
N VAL A 126 -1.08 6.59 -9.45
CA VAL A 126 -1.98 6.86 -8.31
C VAL A 126 -1.96 8.35 -7.93
N ALA A 127 -0.78 8.98 -7.94
CA ALA A 127 -0.65 10.43 -7.68
C ALA A 127 -1.40 11.26 -8.74
N GLN A 128 -1.27 10.87 -10.01
CA GLN A 128 -2.00 11.51 -11.09
C GLN A 128 -3.52 11.32 -10.94
N ALA A 129 -3.98 10.12 -10.60
CA ALA A 129 -5.39 9.84 -10.34
C ALA A 129 -5.97 10.73 -9.22
N PHE A 130 -5.23 10.85 -8.11
CA PHE A 130 -5.61 11.76 -7.03
C PHE A 130 -5.72 13.19 -7.54
N ASN A 131 -4.70 13.67 -8.26
CA ASN A 131 -4.63 15.02 -8.77
C ASN A 131 -5.76 15.33 -9.77
N ASP A 132 -6.14 14.37 -10.62
CA ASP A 132 -7.22 14.49 -11.61
C ASP A 132 -8.61 14.36 -11.01
N GLY A 133 -8.72 14.03 -9.72
CA GLY A 133 -10.00 13.93 -9.03
C GLY A 133 -10.71 12.61 -9.31
N VAL A 134 -9.98 11.51 -9.18
CA VAL A 134 -10.56 10.15 -9.12
C VAL A 134 -11.79 10.13 -8.21
N GLU A 135 -12.83 9.44 -8.64
CA GLU A 135 -14.09 9.38 -7.90
C GLU A 135 -13.90 8.63 -6.58
N TRP A 136 -14.35 9.23 -5.48
CA TRP A 136 -14.24 8.64 -4.16
C TRP A 136 -15.46 7.80 -3.87
N LEU A 137 -15.24 6.50 -3.79
CA LEU A 137 -16.28 5.53 -3.52
C LEU A 137 -16.11 5.06 -2.08
N ARG A 138 -17.19 5.13 -1.30
CA ARG A 138 -17.22 4.54 0.04
C ARG A 138 -17.11 3.02 -0.09
N PRO A 139 -16.35 2.34 0.79
CA PRO A 139 -15.86 2.83 2.08
C PRO A 139 -14.51 3.57 2.04
N SER A 140 -13.92 3.77 0.85
CA SER A 140 -12.73 4.61 0.71
C SER A 140 -13.08 6.10 0.79
N GLY A 141 -12.07 6.94 0.59
CA GLY A 141 -12.17 8.39 0.61
C GLY A 141 -10.80 9.03 0.48
N PRO A 142 -10.69 10.34 0.77
CA PRO A 142 -9.43 11.07 0.66
C PRO A 142 -8.38 10.55 1.65
N GLY A 143 -8.80 10.11 2.84
CA GLY A 143 -7.93 9.51 3.85
C GLY A 143 -7.24 8.24 3.37
N PRO A 144 -7.96 7.15 3.07
CA PRO A 144 -7.37 5.91 2.57
C PRO A 144 -6.50 6.11 1.32
N LEU A 145 -6.89 7.02 0.41
CA LEU A 145 -6.07 7.32 -0.76
C LEU A 145 -4.79 8.11 -0.40
N ALA A 146 -4.86 9.02 0.58
CA ALA A 146 -3.69 9.69 1.11
C ALA A 146 -2.74 8.72 1.84
N ALA A 147 -3.30 7.77 2.60
CA ALA A 147 -2.53 6.69 3.22
C ALA A 147 -1.82 5.83 2.17
N LEU A 148 -2.52 5.42 1.10
CA LEU A 148 -1.92 4.70 -0.03
C LEU A 148 -0.76 5.48 -0.66
N LEU A 149 -0.94 6.77 -0.94
CA LEU A 149 0.13 7.62 -1.50
C LEU A 149 1.33 7.73 -0.56
N ARG A 150 1.09 7.83 0.76
CA ARG A 150 2.13 7.79 1.78
C ARG A 150 2.87 6.45 1.77
N HIS A 151 2.16 5.33 1.65
CA HIS A 151 2.79 4.01 1.53
C HIS A 151 3.63 3.89 0.25
N LEU A 152 3.15 4.39 -0.88
CA LEU A 152 3.90 4.41 -2.14
C LEU A 152 5.19 5.23 -2.03
N LEU A 153 5.17 6.36 -1.31
CA LEU A 153 6.35 7.15 -1.02
C LEU A 153 7.33 6.42 -0.08
N GLN A 154 6.83 5.77 0.96
CA GLN A 154 7.65 5.12 2.00
C GLN A 154 8.28 3.82 1.52
N TRP A 155 7.59 3.04 0.68
CA TRP A 155 7.98 1.67 0.37
C TRP A 155 8.52 1.45 -1.04
N CYS A 156 8.14 2.27 -2.02
CA CYS A 156 8.71 2.14 -3.37
C CYS A 156 10.09 2.80 -3.47
N ASP A 157 10.89 2.32 -4.42
CA ASP A 157 12.23 2.87 -4.66
C ASP A 157 12.15 4.35 -5.07
N THR A 158 13.00 5.18 -4.45
CA THR A 158 13.14 6.59 -4.79
C THR A 158 13.68 6.79 -6.21
N GLU A 159 14.42 5.81 -6.76
CA GLU A 159 14.92 5.83 -8.14
C GLU A 159 13.80 5.82 -9.19
N MET A 160 12.55 5.51 -8.81
CA MET A 160 11.39 5.55 -9.72
C MET A 160 10.97 6.98 -10.09
N GLY A 161 11.32 7.99 -9.29
CA GLY A 161 11.00 9.39 -9.57
C GLY A 161 12.11 10.11 -10.32
N ASP A 162 11.71 11.07 -11.13
CA ASP A 162 12.59 11.91 -11.97
C ASP A 162 13.76 12.58 -11.24
N ASP A 163 13.58 12.99 -9.99
CA ASP A 163 14.59 13.67 -9.17
C ASP A 163 15.23 12.77 -8.09
N ARG A 164 14.90 11.48 -8.08
CA ARG A 164 15.37 10.48 -7.11
C ARG A 164 15.12 10.82 -5.63
N ARG A 165 14.26 11.79 -5.34
CA ARG A 165 13.90 12.18 -3.97
C ARG A 165 12.77 11.33 -3.41
N ALA A 166 11.94 10.81 -4.30
CA ALA A 166 10.78 10.00 -3.99
C ALA A 166 10.37 9.18 -5.21
N SER A 167 9.54 8.17 -4.99
CA SER A 167 9.02 7.28 -6.04
C SER A 167 7.99 7.92 -6.99
N ILE A 168 7.58 9.15 -6.71
CA ILE A 168 6.63 9.96 -7.50
C ILE A 168 7.40 11.15 -8.09
N ASP A 169 7.20 11.45 -9.36
CA ASP A 169 7.88 12.56 -10.04
C ASP A 169 7.59 13.91 -9.37
N LYS A 170 8.60 14.79 -9.33
CA LYS A 170 8.56 16.07 -8.63
C LYS A 170 7.33 16.90 -9.01
N ALA A 171 7.08 17.05 -10.32
CA ALA A 171 5.95 17.86 -10.80
C ALA A 171 4.58 17.32 -10.29
N ARG A 172 4.45 16.00 -10.15
CA ARG A 172 3.23 15.36 -9.61
C ARG A 172 3.14 15.53 -8.10
N ARG A 173 4.26 15.43 -7.37
CA ARG A 173 4.33 15.70 -5.93
C ARG A 173 3.95 17.15 -5.61
N ASP A 174 4.48 18.11 -6.36
CA ASP A 174 4.16 19.53 -6.20
C ASP A 174 2.65 19.79 -6.40
N ARG A 175 2.05 19.18 -7.43
CA ARG A 175 0.60 19.28 -7.68
C ARG A 175 -0.21 18.63 -6.57
N LEU A 176 0.25 17.49 -6.07
CA LEU A 176 -0.38 16.75 -4.98
C LEU A 176 -0.37 17.56 -3.68
N ALA A 177 0.78 18.13 -3.30
CA ALA A 177 0.90 18.99 -2.12
C ALA A 177 -0.05 20.19 -2.20
N ARG A 178 -0.08 20.90 -3.33
CA ARG A 178 -1.02 22.01 -3.56
C ARG A 178 -2.48 21.56 -3.43
N LYS A 179 -2.85 20.42 -4.03
CA LYS A 179 -4.23 19.90 -3.97
C LYS A 179 -4.63 19.53 -2.53
N LEU A 180 -3.74 18.91 -1.76
CA LEU A 180 -3.98 18.60 -0.35
C LEU A 180 -4.15 19.88 0.48
N GLY A 181 -3.33 20.91 0.23
CA GLY A 181 -3.49 22.23 0.86
C GLY A 181 -4.87 22.86 0.58
N LEU A 182 -5.37 22.77 -0.65
CA LEU A 182 -6.72 23.22 -1.02
C LEU A 182 -7.82 22.42 -0.33
N ILE A 183 -7.65 21.09 -0.19
CA ILE A 183 -8.58 20.24 0.56
C ILE A 183 -8.62 20.69 2.02
N MET A 184 -7.46 20.88 2.65
CA MET A 184 -7.35 21.29 4.06
C MET A 184 -7.91 22.69 4.33
N ALA A 185 -7.79 23.61 3.38
CA ALA A 185 -8.34 24.96 3.46
C ALA A 185 -9.87 25.01 3.29
N ASN A 186 -10.49 23.94 2.79
CA ASN A 186 -11.94 23.88 2.62
C ASN A 186 -12.64 23.70 3.97
N GLU A 187 -13.61 24.54 4.31
CA GLU A 187 -14.38 24.44 5.57
C GLU A 187 -15.04 23.06 5.77
N ARG A 188 -15.42 22.37 4.69
CA ARG A 188 -15.99 21.01 4.77
C ARG A 188 -15.00 19.97 5.28
N PHE A 189 -13.69 20.22 5.15
CA PHE A 189 -12.65 19.32 5.63
C PHE A 189 -12.75 19.10 7.14
N LYS A 190 -13.13 20.13 7.90
CA LYS A 190 -13.34 20.04 9.36
C LYS A 190 -14.41 19.01 9.74
N ASN A 191 -15.35 18.74 8.84
CA ASN A 191 -16.44 17.78 9.02
C ASN A 191 -16.09 16.35 8.58
N PHE A 192 -14.88 16.13 8.04
CA PHE A 192 -14.45 14.78 7.69
C PHE A 192 -14.16 13.97 8.96
N GLU A 193 -14.38 12.66 8.89
CA GLU A 193 -13.99 11.74 9.95
C GLU A 193 -12.49 11.91 10.28
N MET A 194 -12.15 11.77 11.56
CA MET A 194 -10.79 12.05 12.05
C MET A 194 -9.72 11.33 11.25
N VAL A 195 -9.93 10.06 10.90
CA VAL A 195 -8.99 9.26 10.10
C VAL A 195 -8.72 9.88 8.73
N HIS A 196 -9.73 10.46 8.08
CA HIS A 196 -9.54 11.13 6.79
C HIS A 196 -8.72 12.40 6.91
N ARG A 197 -8.94 13.18 7.98
CA ARG A 197 -8.19 14.41 8.22
C ARG A 197 -6.72 14.12 8.51
N VAL A 198 -6.46 13.18 9.40
CA VAL A 198 -5.10 12.79 9.82
C VAL A 198 -4.27 12.32 8.63
N GLU A 199 -4.78 11.39 7.81
CA GLU A 199 -3.99 10.87 6.68
C GLU A 199 -3.72 11.92 5.60
N VAL A 200 -4.68 12.83 5.32
CA VAL A 200 -4.48 13.95 4.40
C VAL A 200 -3.39 14.90 4.92
N GLU A 201 -3.45 15.24 6.21
CA GLU A 201 -2.44 16.11 6.85
C GLU A 201 -1.05 15.45 6.88
N MET A 202 -0.97 14.16 7.19
CA MET A 202 0.28 13.40 7.23
C MET A 202 0.94 13.35 5.86
N LEU A 203 0.18 13.06 4.80
CA LEU A 203 0.70 13.06 3.44
C LEU A 203 1.19 14.46 3.02
N HIS A 204 0.42 15.51 3.32
CA HIS A 204 0.81 16.88 3.00
C HIS A 204 2.12 17.28 3.70
N LYS A 205 2.27 16.95 5.00
CA LYS A 205 3.51 17.19 5.76
C LYS A 205 4.69 16.41 5.17
N LEU A 206 4.49 15.13 4.82
CA LEU A 206 5.53 14.30 4.21
C LEU A 206 6.02 14.88 2.87
N LEU A 207 5.11 15.29 1.99
CA LEU A 207 5.47 15.88 0.70
C LEU A 207 6.32 17.15 0.88
N ASN A 208 5.89 18.05 1.77
CA ASN A 208 6.64 19.27 2.05
C ASN A 208 8.01 18.97 2.68
N ALA A 209 8.12 17.93 3.51
CA ALA A 209 9.41 17.52 4.09
C ALA A 209 10.36 16.95 3.04
N ILE A 210 9.87 16.17 2.07
CA ILE A 210 10.66 15.64 0.95
C ILE A 210 11.26 16.79 0.14
N ASP A 211 10.47 17.82 -0.17
CA ASP A 211 10.91 18.91 -1.03
C ASP A 211 11.76 19.95 -0.29
N ALA A 212 11.52 20.16 1.00
CA ALA A 212 12.31 21.08 1.85
C ALA A 212 13.72 20.58 2.15
N MET A 213 13.99 19.28 2.00
CA MET A 213 15.35 18.77 2.11
C MET A 213 16.16 19.21 0.88
N GLU A 214 16.99 20.23 1.03
CA GLU A 214 17.89 20.68 -0.03
C GLU A 214 18.84 19.55 -0.43
N PRO A 215 19.13 19.37 -1.73
CA PRO A 215 20.19 18.45 -2.10
C PRO A 215 21.50 19.09 -1.65
N PRO A 216 22.53 18.30 -1.32
CA PRO A 216 23.86 18.85 -1.19
C PRO A 216 24.17 19.81 -2.33
N ALA A 217 24.55 21.04 -1.99
CA ALA A 217 25.21 21.92 -2.94
C ALA A 217 26.58 21.30 -3.28
N GLY A 218 26.64 20.38 -4.26
CA GLY A 218 27.90 19.67 -4.50
C GLY A 218 28.00 18.66 -5.64
N GLU A 219 26.92 18.14 -6.23
CA GLU A 219 27.04 17.23 -7.40
C GLU A 219 27.19 17.99 -8.73
N GLY A 220 27.96 19.08 -8.70
CA GLY A 220 28.53 19.70 -9.89
C GLY A 220 29.78 18.94 -10.31
N ASP A 221 29.67 18.27 -11.46
CA ASP A 221 30.69 17.52 -12.19
C ASP A 221 32.16 17.92 -11.89
N GLY A 222 32.92 17.03 -11.24
CA GLY A 222 34.38 16.95 -11.40
C GLY A 222 35.31 17.67 -10.40
N GLY A 223 34.81 18.32 -9.35
CA GLY A 223 35.69 18.95 -8.35
C GLY A 223 36.15 17.98 -7.24
N ALA A 224 37.41 17.53 -7.27
CA ALA A 224 37.99 16.71 -6.21
C ALA A 224 37.87 17.42 -4.84
N PRO A 225 37.33 16.77 -3.79
CA PRO A 225 37.16 17.40 -2.49
C PRO A 225 38.52 17.64 -1.82
N ALA A 226 38.72 18.86 -1.31
CA ALA A 226 39.86 19.21 -0.49
C ALA A 226 39.81 18.42 0.84
N ALA A 227 40.84 17.61 1.08
CA ALA A 227 40.99 16.84 2.32
C ALA A 227 41.20 17.79 3.51
N GLY A 228 40.29 17.81 4.49
CA GLY A 228 40.53 18.61 5.69
C GLY A 228 39.45 18.71 6.75
N THR A 229 38.20 18.28 6.50
CA THR A 229 37.14 18.31 7.53
C THR A 229 36.42 16.98 7.56
N GLU A 230 36.41 16.31 8.72
CA GLU A 230 35.56 15.15 9.06
C GLU A 230 34.07 15.57 9.15
N GLY A 231 33.58 16.30 8.15
CA GLY A 231 32.19 16.70 8.01
C GLY A 231 31.40 15.58 7.36
N GLU A 232 30.34 15.12 8.01
CA GLU A 232 29.42 14.11 7.48
C GLU A 232 29.03 14.46 6.04
N ALA A 233 29.23 13.50 5.14
CA ALA A 233 28.86 13.67 3.74
C ALA A 233 27.37 14.04 3.67
N PRO A 234 27.01 15.02 2.83
CA PRO A 234 25.65 15.52 2.79
C PRO A 234 24.68 14.42 2.31
N PRO A 235 23.41 14.44 2.78
CA PRO A 235 22.48 13.35 2.55
C PRO A 235 22.15 13.20 1.07
N LYS A 236 22.27 11.96 0.56
CA LYS A 236 21.92 11.62 -0.83
C LYS A 236 20.43 11.88 -1.12
N PRO A 237 20.03 12.21 -2.37
CA PRO A 237 18.62 12.31 -2.76
C PRO A 237 17.81 11.10 -2.30
N GLY A 238 16.65 11.32 -1.70
CA GLY A 238 15.78 10.26 -1.18
C GLY A 238 16.14 9.75 0.22
N TYR A 239 17.13 10.34 0.90
CA TYR A 239 17.53 9.97 2.27
C TYR A 239 16.34 9.93 3.26
N LEU A 240 15.40 10.90 3.18
CA LEU A 240 14.21 10.92 4.07
C LEU A 240 13.44 9.61 4.01
N LEU A 241 13.14 9.17 2.78
CA LEU A 241 12.25 8.04 2.55
C LEU A 241 12.99 6.73 2.77
N ARG A 242 14.28 6.64 2.43
CA ARG A 242 15.10 5.46 2.73
C ARG A 242 15.27 5.25 4.24
N SER A 243 15.62 6.30 4.99
CA SER A 243 15.73 6.22 6.45
C SER A 243 14.38 5.92 7.12
N THR A 244 13.30 6.54 6.64
CA THR A 244 11.94 6.21 7.09
C THR A 244 11.63 4.74 6.82
N ARG A 245 11.93 4.23 5.62
CA ARG A 245 11.72 2.81 5.28
C ARG A 245 12.51 1.88 6.19
N GLU A 246 13.80 2.13 6.38
CA GLU A 246 14.65 1.33 7.28
C GLU A 246 14.09 1.29 8.71
N TYR A 247 13.62 2.44 9.21
CA TYR A 247 12.94 2.52 10.50
C TYR A 247 11.66 1.67 10.53
N LEU A 248 10.80 1.78 9.52
CA LEU A 248 9.55 1.01 9.44
C LEU A 248 9.85 -0.50 9.30
N GLU A 249 10.87 -0.88 8.54
CA GLU A 249 11.31 -2.27 8.42
C GLU A 249 11.76 -2.86 9.76
N GLY A 250 12.48 -2.08 10.56
CA GLY A 250 12.88 -2.47 11.92
C GLY A 250 11.72 -2.56 12.92
N LYS A 251 10.51 -2.10 12.56
CA LYS A 251 9.30 -2.23 13.41
C LYS A 251 8.45 -3.45 13.10
N ILE A 252 8.76 -4.20 12.04
CA ILE A 252 7.94 -5.31 11.59
C ILE A 252 8.26 -6.57 12.40
N PRO A 253 7.31 -7.09 13.20
CA PRO A 253 7.54 -8.28 14.00
C PRO A 253 7.81 -9.50 13.12
N GLY A 254 8.80 -10.30 13.53
CA GLY A 254 9.15 -11.54 12.88
C GLY A 254 9.87 -11.38 11.53
N GLN A 255 10.31 -10.16 11.17
CA GLN A 255 11.01 -9.92 9.91
C GLN A 255 12.47 -10.33 9.97
N TYR A 256 13.15 -10.03 11.08
CA TYR A 256 14.56 -10.37 11.29
C TYR A 256 14.74 -11.39 12.41
N GLU A 257 13.90 -11.27 13.43
CA GLU A 257 13.82 -12.03 14.67
C GLU A 257 12.69 -13.08 14.67
N CYS A 258 12.61 -13.89 15.71
CA CYS A 258 11.54 -14.87 15.88
C CYS A 258 10.22 -14.16 16.21
N ASN A 259 9.17 -14.39 15.41
CA ASN A 259 7.84 -13.79 15.61
C ASN A 259 7.16 -14.14 16.94
N VAL A 260 7.69 -15.12 17.68
CA VAL A 260 7.10 -15.60 18.95
C VAL A 260 7.90 -15.17 20.17
N CYS A 261 9.20 -15.47 20.20
CA CYS A 261 10.05 -15.22 21.36
C CYS A 261 11.00 -14.04 21.20
N MET A 262 11.01 -13.38 20.04
CA MET A 262 11.84 -12.22 19.71
C MET A 262 13.37 -12.47 19.72
N GLU A 263 13.80 -13.73 19.75
CA GLU A 263 15.21 -14.11 19.59
C GLU A 263 15.71 -13.76 18.18
N GLU A 264 16.90 -13.18 18.08
CA GLU A 264 17.47 -12.65 16.84
C GLU A 264 17.94 -13.77 15.87
N ASP A 265 18.29 -14.94 16.40
CA ASP A 265 18.77 -16.11 15.64
C ASP A 265 17.62 -16.89 14.96
N ALA A 266 16.76 -16.18 14.23
CA ALA A 266 15.63 -16.77 13.52
C ALA A 266 15.97 -17.04 12.05
N GLU A 267 16.34 -18.28 11.75
CA GLU A 267 16.64 -18.73 10.38
C GLU A 267 15.44 -19.39 9.69
N LEU A 268 14.51 -19.98 10.45
CA LEU A 268 13.38 -20.72 9.90
C LEU A 268 12.30 -19.75 9.43
N ARG A 269 12.10 -19.64 8.11
CA ARG A 269 10.98 -18.87 7.54
C ARG A 269 9.72 -19.73 7.41
N CYS A 270 8.55 -19.11 7.51
CA CYS A 270 7.31 -19.78 7.13
C CYS A 270 7.38 -20.26 5.67
N ALA A 271 7.26 -21.57 5.44
CA ALA A 271 7.44 -22.15 4.11
C ALA A 271 6.42 -21.64 3.08
N LYS A 272 5.23 -21.22 3.53
CA LYS A 272 4.13 -20.76 2.66
C LYS A 272 4.25 -19.28 2.30
N CYS A 273 4.18 -18.36 3.26
CA CYS A 273 4.22 -16.92 2.97
C CYS A 273 5.64 -16.34 2.90
N LYS A 274 6.63 -17.00 3.51
CA LYS A 274 8.03 -16.55 3.65
C LYS A 274 8.21 -15.16 4.31
N ALA A 275 7.14 -14.60 4.87
CA ALA A 275 7.08 -13.25 5.41
C ALA A 275 7.51 -13.14 6.88
N VAL A 276 7.40 -14.23 7.64
CA VAL A 276 7.75 -14.28 9.07
C VAL A 276 8.80 -15.37 9.32
N LYS A 277 9.64 -15.12 10.32
CA LYS A 277 10.72 -16.01 10.78
C LYS A 277 10.44 -16.56 12.18
N TYR A 278 11.10 -17.68 12.47
CA TYR A 278 11.06 -18.38 13.73
C TYR A 278 12.46 -18.93 14.05
N CYS A 279 12.79 -19.05 15.34
CA CYS A 279 14.01 -19.74 15.77
C CYS A 279 13.85 -21.28 15.77
N SER A 280 12.61 -21.78 15.76
CA SER A 280 12.31 -23.20 15.93
C SER A 280 10.96 -23.60 15.36
N LYS A 281 10.74 -24.91 15.16
CA LYS A 281 9.45 -25.46 14.71
C LYS A 281 8.38 -25.31 15.78
N GLU A 282 8.77 -25.30 17.04
CA GLU A 282 7.92 -25.10 18.20
C GLU A 282 7.30 -23.70 18.17
N CYS A 283 8.13 -22.66 17.98
CA CYS A 283 7.66 -21.29 17.79
C CYS A 283 6.76 -21.15 16.56
N GLN A 284 7.14 -21.75 15.43
CA GLN A 284 6.30 -21.76 14.23
C GLN A 284 4.92 -22.37 14.50
N MET A 285 4.86 -23.52 15.19
CA MET A 285 3.60 -24.19 15.52
C MET A 285 2.76 -23.40 16.51
N GLN A 286 3.40 -22.72 17.47
CA GLN A 286 2.74 -21.83 18.41
C GLN A 286 2.07 -20.65 17.69
N ASP A 287 2.79 -19.95 16.82
CA ASP A 287 2.23 -18.84 16.04
C ASP A 287 1.15 -19.31 15.05
N TRP A 288 1.35 -20.48 14.44
CA TRP A 288 0.35 -21.12 13.58
C TRP A 288 -0.99 -21.32 14.29
N LYS A 289 -0.95 -21.78 15.54
CA LYS A 289 -2.13 -21.93 16.40
C LYS A 289 -2.65 -20.56 16.89
N GLY A 290 -1.75 -19.61 17.14
CA GLY A 290 -2.02 -18.27 17.64
C GLY A 290 -2.75 -17.35 16.65
N GLY A 291 -2.65 -17.62 15.35
CA GLY A 291 -3.43 -16.90 14.35
C GLY A 291 -2.79 -16.81 12.97
N HIS A 292 -1.49 -17.08 12.84
CA HIS A 292 -0.76 -16.93 11.59
C HIS A 292 -1.43 -17.67 10.42
N ARG A 293 -2.03 -18.84 10.67
CA ARG A 293 -2.76 -19.62 9.65
C ARG A 293 -3.89 -18.87 8.92
N MET A 294 -4.46 -17.83 9.56
CA MET A 294 -5.52 -17.00 8.98
C MET A 294 -4.99 -15.87 8.10
N GLN A 295 -3.68 -15.60 8.17
CA GLN A 295 -3.00 -14.52 7.45
C GLN A 295 -1.91 -15.05 6.52
N CYS A 296 -1.66 -16.36 6.57
CA CYS A 296 -0.62 -17.04 5.81
C CYS A 296 -1.16 -17.56 4.47
N TYR A 297 -0.77 -16.88 3.40
CA TYR A 297 -1.10 -17.15 2.02
C TYR A 297 0.18 -17.34 1.21
N GLU A 298 0.09 -18.11 0.14
CA GLU A 298 1.17 -18.19 -0.84
C GLU A 298 1.15 -16.93 -1.69
N ALA A 299 2.27 -16.20 -1.76
CA ALA A 299 2.38 -15.05 -2.63
C ALA A 299 2.56 -15.54 -4.07
N LEU A 300 1.60 -15.25 -4.95
CA LEU A 300 1.62 -15.70 -6.34
C LEU A 300 2.51 -14.84 -7.27
N PHE A 301 3.47 -14.11 -6.70
CA PHE A 301 4.37 -13.18 -7.41
C PHE A 301 5.70 -12.97 -6.69
#